data_AF-A0A257XBU4-F1
#
_entry.id   AF-A0A257XBU4-F1
#
_cell.length_a   1.000
_cell.length_b   1.000
_cell.length_c   1.000
_cell.angle_alpha   90.00
_cell.angle_beta   90.00
_cell.angle_gamma   90.00
#
_symmetry.space_group_name_H-M   'P 1'
#
loop_
_entity.id
_entity.type
_entity.pdbx_description
1 polymer ?
#
loop_
_entity_poly.entity_id
_entity_poly.type
_entity_poly.pdbx_seq_one_letter_code
_entity_poly.pdbx_strand_id
1 'polypeptide(L)'
;IPVDTELDSEPVDGETCRFRTRYPVTLWPIAVADASLKGRPLVAPAHARTAGALSCLRLTLRCTAPDTTFSTLQPDRLRVFLRGQPFHVYALHELLFNNTVAIAIADSASDPKAVFTTPAALSPVGFSPEEMILPYAPQSQPAYRTLTEFFVFPDKFLYFDIDLSTKVLGEAGPELSIFFYFNKNDAALERAVTKDFFALGCTPIVNLFPQRCEPILVAHNRLEHRILPDARRPEALEVHSLLTVAATDAAGGRRTVSPFHARRPGAESAHAGYWATARRPSEGRLSGTEVYLSFSELNPSFTSTDMVVSTTALCLNRDLPSKLPYGGGHPILTPIQSAAAIGEVV
;
A
#
# COMPACT_ATOMS: atom_id res chain seq x y z
N ILE A 1 1.36 8.57 8.41
CA ILE A 1 0.13 8.19 7.69
C ILE A 1 -0.16 6.72 7.97
N PRO A 2 -1.28 6.42 8.65
CA PRO A 2 -1.73 5.06 8.89
C PRO A 2 -2.08 4.33 7.58
N VAL A 3 -2.09 2.99 7.64
CA VAL A 3 -2.74 2.15 6.62
C VAL A 3 -4.24 2.45 6.61
N ASP A 4 -4.88 2.26 5.45
CA ASP A 4 -6.31 2.49 5.24
C ASP A 4 -6.76 3.95 5.42
N THR A 5 -5.84 4.92 5.31
CA THR A 5 -6.20 6.35 5.24
C THR A 5 -6.89 6.60 3.90
N GLU A 6 -8.12 7.10 3.93
CA GLU A 6 -8.93 7.34 2.73
C GLU A 6 -8.56 8.66 2.03
N LEU A 7 -8.49 8.60 0.70
CA LEU A 7 -8.17 9.70 -0.20
C LEU A 7 -9.26 9.79 -1.27
N ASP A 8 -9.79 10.97 -1.52
CA ASP A 8 -10.70 11.24 -2.61
C ASP A 8 -9.94 11.91 -3.77
N SER A 9 -10.19 11.48 -5.00
CA SER A 9 -9.66 12.10 -6.21
C SER A 9 -10.47 13.32 -6.63
N GLU A 10 -9.90 14.13 -7.51
CA GLU A 10 -10.68 15.08 -8.30
C GLU A 10 -11.79 14.35 -9.10
N PRO A 11 -12.95 15.00 -9.34
CA PRO A 11 -14.05 14.37 -10.05
C PRO A 11 -13.70 13.99 -11.49
N VAL A 12 -14.12 12.80 -11.92
CA VAL A 12 -14.09 12.32 -13.30
C VAL A 12 -15.48 11.82 -13.69
N ASP A 13 -16.00 12.27 -14.83
CA ASP A 13 -17.39 12.03 -15.25
C ASP A 13 -18.45 12.40 -14.17
N GLY A 14 -18.14 13.40 -13.32
CA GLY A 14 -19.02 13.85 -12.23
C GLY A 14 -18.95 13.00 -10.96
N GLU A 15 -18.08 11.98 -10.91
CA GLU A 15 -17.90 11.08 -9.76
C GLU A 15 -16.48 11.19 -9.20
N THR A 16 -16.36 11.09 -7.88
CA THR A 16 -15.07 11.03 -7.19
C THR A 16 -14.65 9.58 -6.99
N CYS A 17 -13.42 9.24 -7.39
CA CYS A 17 -12.83 7.95 -7.05
C CYS A 17 -12.20 8.00 -5.66
N ARG A 18 -12.41 6.96 -4.86
CA ARG A 18 -11.87 6.84 -3.50
C ARG A 18 -10.78 5.78 -3.43
N PHE A 19 -9.69 6.14 -2.79
CA PHE A 19 -8.52 5.30 -2.59
C PHE A 19 -8.22 5.17 -1.10
N ARG A 20 -7.40 4.18 -0.75
CA ARG A 20 -6.83 4.05 0.59
C ARG A 20 -5.35 3.69 0.56
N THR A 21 -4.59 4.22 1.51
CA THR A 21 -3.17 3.88 1.69
C THR A 21 -3.00 2.43 2.14
N ARG A 22 -1.92 1.76 1.72
CA ARG A 22 -1.67 0.36 2.09
C ARG A 22 -0.44 0.14 2.94
N TYR A 23 0.59 0.98 2.84
CA TYR A 23 1.75 0.90 3.74
C TYR A 23 1.71 1.98 4.80
N PRO A 24 2.08 1.67 6.05
CA PRO A 24 2.26 2.69 7.07
C PRO A 24 3.46 3.55 6.68
N VAL A 25 3.32 4.87 6.83
CA VAL A 25 4.38 5.83 6.53
C VAL A 25 4.64 6.70 7.73
N THR A 26 5.90 6.73 8.18
CA THR A 26 6.37 7.79 9.07
C THR A 26 6.86 8.95 8.21
N LEU A 27 6.24 10.11 8.36
CA LEU A 27 6.65 11.32 7.66
C LEU A 27 7.78 11.99 8.45
N TRP A 28 9.01 11.80 8.00
CA TRP A 28 10.16 12.50 8.54
C TRP A 28 10.34 13.83 7.83
N PRO A 29 10.80 14.89 8.51
CA PRO A 29 11.21 16.15 7.86
C PRO A 29 12.59 15.96 7.20
N ILE A 30 12.68 14.99 6.29
CA ILE A 30 13.89 14.56 5.59
C ILE A 30 13.56 14.49 4.10
N ALA A 31 14.41 15.08 3.27
CA ALA A 31 14.32 15.02 1.81
C ALA A 31 15.60 14.42 1.21
N VAL A 32 15.47 13.85 0.02
CA VAL A 32 16.62 13.44 -0.79
C VAL A 32 17.23 14.71 -1.40
N ALA A 33 18.44 15.05 -0.97
CA ALA A 33 19.17 16.22 -1.45
C ALA A 33 19.89 15.92 -2.78
N ASP A 34 20.54 14.77 -2.87
CA ASP A 34 21.28 14.33 -4.05
C ASP A 34 21.33 12.80 -4.13
N ALA A 35 21.48 12.26 -5.33
CA ALA A 35 21.84 10.86 -5.52
C ALA A 35 22.68 10.68 -6.78
N SER A 36 23.76 9.90 -6.69
CA SER A 36 24.61 9.60 -7.82
C SER A 36 25.23 8.21 -7.71
N LEU A 37 25.30 7.50 -8.83
CA LEU A 37 26.07 6.27 -8.97
C LEU A 37 27.36 6.61 -9.71
N LYS A 38 28.50 6.12 -9.22
CA LYS A 38 29.82 6.30 -9.86
C LYS A 38 30.63 5.02 -9.85
N GLY A 39 31.31 4.74 -10.98
CA GLY A 39 32.35 3.73 -11.06
C GLY A 39 33.66 4.20 -10.40
N ARG A 40 34.73 3.43 -10.59
CA ARG A 40 36.08 3.82 -10.12
C ARG A 40 36.62 5.05 -10.89
N PRO A 41 37.40 5.95 -10.25
CA PRO A 41 37.76 5.95 -8.82
C PRO A 41 36.58 6.33 -7.92
N LEU A 42 36.42 5.60 -6.80
CA LEU A 42 35.31 5.82 -5.87
C LEU A 42 35.58 7.04 -4.98
N VAL A 43 34.66 8.00 -4.99
CA VAL A 43 34.66 9.15 -4.07
C VAL A 43 33.75 8.82 -2.90
N ALA A 44 34.24 8.00 -1.97
CA ALA A 44 33.50 7.51 -0.80
C ALA A 44 34.46 7.05 0.32
N PRO A 45 33.99 6.92 1.58
CA PRO A 45 34.84 6.53 2.70
C PRO A 45 35.51 5.17 2.49
N ALA A 46 36.84 5.11 2.62
CA ALA A 46 37.60 3.87 2.41
C ALA A 46 37.59 2.98 3.66
N HIS A 47 37.35 1.68 3.49
CA HIS A 47 37.43 0.70 4.57
C HIS A 47 37.74 -0.70 4.04
N ALA A 48 38.31 -1.60 4.86
CA ALA A 48 38.64 -2.96 4.44
C ALA A 48 37.41 -3.74 3.91
N ARG A 49 36.21 -3.41 4.40
CA ARG A 49 34.92 -3.99 3.96
C ARG A 49 34.51 -3.57 2.55
N THR A 50 35.04 -2.47 2.02
CA THR A 50 34.73 -1.99 0.66
C THR A 50 35.72 -2.54 -0.38
N ALA A 51 36.60 -3.47 0.02
CA ALA A 51 37.49 -4.15 -0.89
C ALA A 51 36.69 -4.89 -1.98
N GLY A 52 37.10 -4.74 -3.23
CA GLY A 52 36.39 -5.32 -4.38
C GLY A 52 35.21 -4.48 -4.90
N ALA A 53 34.88 -3.35 -4.28
CA ALA A 53 33.87 -2.45 -4.83
C ALA A 53 34.32 -1.89 -6.20
N LEU A 54 33.43 -1.99 -7.18
CA LEU A 54 33.61 -1.50 -8.56
C LEU A 54 32.82 -0.22 -8.81
N SER A 55 31.72 0.00 -8.09
CA SER A 55 30.92 1.22 -8.14
C SER A 55 30.35 1.56 -6.76
N CYS A 56 29.87 2.80 -6.61
CA CYS A 56 29.23 3.26 -5.39
C CYS A 56 28.04 4.18 -5.70
N LEU A 57 26.88 3.88 -5.10
CA LEU A 57 25.74 4.80 -5.05
C LEU A 57 25.88 5.65 -3.79
N ARG A 58 25.95 6.97 -3.97
CA ARG A 58 25.81 7.95 -2.89
C ARG A 58 24.38 8.48 -2.90
N LEU A 59 23.67 8.31 -1.80
CA LEU A 59 22.37 8.91 -1.53
C LEU A 59 22.52 9.92 -0.40
N THR A 60 22.31 11.20 -0.68
CA THR A 60 22.43 12.28 0.32
C THR A 60 21.04 12.72 0.76
N LEU A 61 20.84 12.73 2.07
CA LEU A 61 19.61 13.10 2.75
C LEU A 61 19.82 14.38 3.54
N ARG A 62 18.79 15.23 3.62
CA ARG A 62 18.84 16.50 4.35
C ARG A 62 17.57 16.73 5.15
N CYS A 63 17.73 17.26 6.37
CA CYS A 63 16.61 17.72 7.18
C CYS A 63 15.97 18.97 6.55
N THR A 64 14.65 18.98 6.41
CA THR A 64 13.89 20.08 5.79
C THR A 64 13.50 21.17 6.77
N ALA A 65 13.41 20.85 8.06
CA ALA A 65 13.08 21.80 9.11
C ALA A 65 14.33 22.56 9.58
N PRO A 66 14.23 23.88 9.86
CA PRO A 66 15.32 24.65 10.45
C PRO A 66 15.78 24.05 11.77
N ASP A 67 17.07 24.16 12.08
CA ASP A 67 17.72 23.71 13.32
C ASP A 67 17.49 22.24 13.70
N THR A 68 17.03 21.43 12.73
CA THR A 68 16.80 19.99 12.89
C THR A 68 17.98 19.21 12.33
N THR A 69 18.45 18.24 13.09
CA THR A 69 19.55 17.36 12.72
C THR A 69 19.11 15.91 12.76
N PHE A 70 19.83 15.03 12.06
CA PHE A 70 19.58 13.60 12.16
C PHE A 70 19.81 13.07 13.58
N SER A 71 20.69 13.71 14.37
CA SER A 71 20.89 13.40 15.78
C SER A 71 19.69 13.69 16.68
N THR A 72 18.85 14.66 16.31
CA THR A 72 17.61 14.98 17.01
C THR A 72 16.44 14.13 16.53
N LEU A 73 16.35 13.82 15.23
CA LEU A 73 15.26 13.03 14.66
C LEU A 73 15.37 11.55 15.00
N GLN A 74 16.60 11.02 15.01
CA GLN A 74 16.92 9.63 15.29
C GLN A 74 16.01 8.62 14.55
N PRO A 75 15.84 8.71 13.22
CA PRO A 75 15.11 7.67 12.49
C PRO A 75 15.83 6.34 12.65
N ASP A 76 15.18 5.34 13.26
CA ASP A 76 15.72 3.97 13.30
C ASP A 76 15.77 3.34 11.91
N ARG A 77 14.79 3.70 11.08
CA ARG A 77 14.59 3.13 9.76
C ARG A 77 14.02 4.16 8.82
N LEU A 78 14.57 4.21 7.61
CA LEU A 78 14.06 5.04 6.54
C LEU A 78 13.59 4.17 5.38
N ARG A 79 12.31 4.31 5.04
CA ARG A 79 11.71 3.67 3.88
C ARG A 79 11.88 4.53 2.64
N VAL A 80 12.45 3.95 1.59
CA VAL A 80 12.73 4.60 0.32
C VAL A 80 12.05 3.84 -0.81
N PHE A 81 11.44 4.55 -1.74
CA PHE A 81 10.84 4.00 -2.95
C PHE A 81 11.69 4.33 -4.18
N LEU A 82 11.96 3.33 -5.01
CA LEU A 82 12.59 3.55 -6.31
C LEU A 82 11.55 3.98 -7.34
N ARG A 83 11.57 5.26 -7.71
CA ARG A 83 10.64 5.87 -8.67
C ARG A 83 11.33 6.08 -10.01
N GLY A 84 10.77 5.58 -11.10
CA GLY A 84 11.32 5.88 -12.43
C GLY A 84 10.97 4.84 -13.46
N GLN A 85 11.69 4.86 -14.58
CA GLN A 85 11.46 3.90 -15.66
C GLN A 85 11.83 2.48 -15.23
N PRO A 86 10.99 1.47 -15.50
CA PRO A 86 11.19 0.09 -15.07
C PRO A 86 12.59 -0.47 -15.35
N PHE A 87 13.12 -0.22 -16.55
CA PHE A 87 14.46 -0.69 -16.94
C PHE A 87 15.57 -0.22 -15.98
N HIS A 88 15.48 1.02 -15.48
CA HIS A 88 16.48 1.54 -14.55
C HIS A 88 16.22 1.13 -13.09
N VAL A 89 14.98 1.25 -12.62
CA VAL A 89 14.66 0.98 -11.20
C VAL A 89 14.77 -0.51 -10.87
N TYR A 90 14.46 -1.41 -11.81
CA TYR A 90 14.64 -2.85 -11.60
C TYR A 90 16.11 -3.24 -11.55
N ALA A 91 16.94 -2.70 -12.45
CA ALA A 91 18.38 -2.93 -12.42
C ALA A 91 19.02 -2.34 -11.15
N LEU A 92 18.58 -1.15 -10.70
CA LEU A 92 19.03 -0.55 -9.46
C LEU A 92 18.61 -1.37 -8.23
N HIS A 93 17.37 -1.88 -8.21
CA HIS A 93 16.89 -2.79 -7.17
C HIS A 93 17.75 -4.07 -7.11
N GLU A 94 18.04 -4.70 -8.25
CA GLU A 94 18.97 -5.84 -8.33
C GLU A 94 20.36 -5.46 -7.82
N LEU A 95 20.88 -4.30 -8.18
CA LEU A 95 22.18 -3.82 -7.74
C LEU A 95 22.22 -3.66 -6.20
N LEU A 96 21.18 -3.06 -5.61
CA LEU A 96 21.04 -2.88 -4.16
C LEU A 96 21.01 -4.21 -3.39
N PHE A 97 20.23 -5.19 -3.83
CA PHE A 97 20.04 -6.40 -3.03
C PHE A 97 21.00 -7.55 -3.36
N ASN A 98 21.50 -7.64 -4.59
CA ASN A 98 22.35 -8.76 -5.01
C ASN A 98 23.84 -8.41 -5.09
N ASN A 99 24.18 -7.11 -5.19
CA ASN A 99 25.55 -6.68 -5.51
C ASN A 99 26.16 -5.77 -4.44
N THR A 100 25.41 -5.37 -3.40
CA THR A 100 25.95 -4.59 -2.28
C THR A 100 26.93 -5.41 -1.47
N VAL A 101 28.15 -4.89 -1.31
CA VAL A 101 29.23 -5.48 -0.53
C VAL A 101 29.27 -4.88 0.87
N ALA A 102 29.07 -3.57 0.97
CA ALA A 102 29.08 -2.83 2.21
C ALA A 102 28.21 -1.58 2.06
N ILE A 103 27.81 -1.03 3.20
CA ILE A 103 27.10 0.25 3.27
C ILE A 103 27.87 1.12 4.26
N ALA A 104 28.06 2.39 3.95
CA ALA A 104 28.58 3.37 4.89
C ALA A 104 27.60 4.51 5.09
N ILE A 105 27.50 5.00 6.32
CA ILE A 105 26.76 6.20 6.65
C ILE A 105 27.78 7.22 7.16
N ALA A 106 27.78 8.41 6.55
CA ALA A 106 28.80 9.42 6.78
C ALA A 106 28.29 10.82 6.43
N ASP A 107 28.87 11.86 7.01
CA ASP A 107 28.53 13.24 6.67
C ASP A 107 29.06 13.62 5.27
N SER A 108 30.19 13.02 4.86
CA SER A 108 30.83 13.27 3.56
C SER A 108 31.67 12.09 3.08
N ALA A 109 32.16 12.17 1.84
CA ALA A 109 32.99 11.13 1.24
C ALA A 109 34.36 10.94 1.94
N SER A 110 34.83 11.96 2.65
CA SER A 110 36.12 11.97 3.37
C SER A 110 35.93 11.94 4.89
N ASP A 111 34.74 11.61 5.37
CA ASP A 111 34.44 11.59 6.81
C ASP A 111 35.23 10.47 7.52
N PRO A 112 36.14 10.82 8.45
CA PRO A 112 36.90 9.82 9.20
C PRO A 112 36.04 9.06 10.22
N LYS A 113 34.84 9.54 10.54
CA LYS A 113 33.88 8.90 11.45
C LYS A 113 32.82 8.07 10.72
N ALA A 114 32.99 7.85 9.41
CA ALA A 114 32.08 7.03 8.62
C ALA A 114 31.85 5.66 9.26
N VAL A 115 30.58 5.27 9.39
CA VAL A 115 30.22 4.00 10.00
C VAL A 115 29.81 3.02 8.95
N PHE A 116 30.49 1.87 8.95
CA PHE A 116 30.29 0.80 7.99
C PHE A 116 29.39 -0.28 8.57
N THR A 117 28.36 -0.63 7.79
CA THR A 117 27.45 -1.73 8.06
C THR A 117 27.49 -2.74 6.93
N THR A 118 26.88 -3.90 7.16
CA THR A 118 26.76 -4.97 6.16
C THR A 118 25.53 -4.74 5.28
N PRO A 119 25.40 -5.46 4.15
CA PRO A 119 24.19 -5.41 3.33
C PRO A 119 22.91 -5.78 4.08
N ALA A 120 22.99 -6.40 5.27
CA ALA A 120 21.84 -6.71 6.10
C ALA A 120 21.09 -5.47 6.64
N ALA A 121 21.70 -4.28 6.55
CA ALA A 121 21.01 -3.02 6.83
C ALA A 121 19.99 -2.63 5.75
N LEU A 122 19.95 -3.33 4.61
CA LEU A 122 18.91 -3.20 3.60
C LEU A 122 17.90 -4.33 3.75
N SER A 123 16.62 -3.97 3.76
CA SER A 123 15.51 -4.93 3.75
C SER A 123 14.55 -4.63 2.60
N PRO A 124 14.19 -5.61 1.75
CA PRO A 124 13.17 -5.42 0.73
C PRO A 124 11.80 -5.27 1.37
N VAL A 125 10.94 -4.46 0.75
CA VAL A 125 9.59 -4.16 1.22
C VAL A 125 8.58 -4.60 0.17
N GLY A 126 7.42 -5.09 0.62
CA GLY A 126 6.30 -5.52 -0.22
C GLY A 126 5.92 -6.98 -0.04
N PHE A 127 6.65 -7.73 0.79
CA PHE A 127 6.51 -9.18 0.96
C PHE A 127 5.78 -9.59 2.24
N SER A 128 5.74 -8.71 3.26
CA SER A 128 5.13 -9.03 4.55
C SER A 128 3.60 -9.03 4.49
N PRO A 129 2.90 -9.68 5.45
CA PRO A 129 1.45 -9.57 5.60
C PRO A 129 0.94 -8.13 5.81
N GLU A 130 1.72 -7.27 6.46
CA GLU A 130 1.39 -5.87 6.70
C GLU A 130 1.53 -5.03 5.42
N GLU A 131 2.24 -5.56 4.42
CA GLU A 131 2.54 -4.93 3.13
C GLU A 131 1.66 -5.48 1.99
N MET A 132 0.49 -6.02 2.37
CA MET A 132 -0.57 -6.43 1.45
C MET A 132 -1.32 -5.23 0.88
N ILE A 133 -1.52 -5.23 -0.44
CA ILE A 133 -2.36 -4.24 -1.13
C ILE A 133 -3.76 -4.82 -1.34
N LEU A 134 -3.84 -6.04 -1.85
CA LEU A 134 -5.12 -6.70 -2.12
C LEU A 134 -5.62 -7.48 -0.89
N PRO A 135 -6.90 -7.33 -0.49
CA PRO A 135 -7.47 -8.13 0.58
C PRO A 135 -7.55 -9.59 0.13
N TYR A 136 -7.13 -10.50 1.00
CA TYR A 136 -7.13 -11.93 0.73
C TYR A 136 -7.83 -12.66 1.85
N ALA A 137 -8.50 -13.78 1.54
CA ALA A 137 -9.18 -14.55 2.55
C ALA A 137 -8.14 -15.16 3.52
N PRO A 138 -8.39 -15.17 4.85
CA PRO A 138 -7.42 -15.69 5.84
C PRO A 138 -6.99 -17.14 5.58
N GLN A 139 -7.84 -17.93 4.95
CA GLN A 139 -7.62 -19.32 4.59
C GLN A 139 -6.78 -19.53 3.31
N SER A 140 -6.39 -18.46 2.62
CA SER A 140 -5.67 -18.56 1.36
C SER A 140 -4.14 -18.49 1.55
N GLN A 141 -3.39 -19.22 0.73
CA GLN A 141 -1.93 -19.26 0.83
C GLN A 141 -1.29 -17.90 0.44
N PRO A 142 -0.41 -17.31 1.27
CA PRO A 142 0.19 -16.00 1.01
C PRO A 142 0.98 -15.91 -0.31
N ALA A 143 1.54 -17.03 -0.79
CA ALA A 143 2.29 -17.07 -2.04
C ALA A 143 1.44 -16.66 -3.26
N TYR A 144 0.16 -17.05 -3.32
CA TYR A 144 -0.73 -16.67 -4.42
C TYR A 144 -0.99 -15.17 -4.46
N ARG A 145 -1.10 -14.54 -3.29
CA ARG A 145 -1.22 -13.09 -3.17
C ARG A 145 0.04 -12.42 -3.71
N THR A 146 1.22 -12.82 -3.23
CA THR A 146 2.49 -12.24 -3.71
C THR A 146 2.66 -12.35 -5.22
N LEU A 147 2.34 -13.52 -5.81
CA LEU A 147 2.36 -13.70 -7.26
C LEU A 147 1.37 -12.78 -7.98
N THR A 148 0.13 -12.70 -7.48
CA THR A 148 -0.91 -11.83 -8.06
C THR A 148 -0.47 -10.37 -8.05
N GLU A 149 0.02 -9.89 -6.91
CA GLU A 149 0.46 -8.50 -6.78
C GLU A 149 1.72 -8.23 -7.59
N PHE A 150 2.62 -9.20 -7.76
CA PHE A 150 3.81 -9.08 -8.63
C PHE A 150 3.44 -8.86 -10.10
N PHE A 151 2.43 -9.57 -10.61
CA PHE A 151 2.01 -9.42 -12.00
C PHE A 151 1.10 -8.20 -12.23
N VAL A 152 0.31 -7.79 -11.24
CA VAL A 152 -0.64 -6.67 -11.38
C VAL A 152 -0.01 -5.32 -11.07
N PHE A 153 0.87 -5.24 -10.07
CA PHE A 153 1.47 -3.99 -9.63
C PHE A 153 2.88 -4.20 -9.07
N PRO A 154 3.87 -4.53 -9.91
CA PRO A 154 5.24 -4.87 -9.48
C PRO A 154 5.93 -3.74 -8.72
N ASP A 155 5.55 -2.48 -8.96
CA ASP A 155 6.15 -1.31 -8.34
C ASP A 155 6.04 -1.34 -6.81
N LYS A 156 5.03 -2.03 -6.23
CA LYS A 156 4.93 -2.21 -4.78
C LYS A 156 6.19 -2.83 -4.13
N PHE A 157 6.99 -3.58 -4.91
CA PHE A 157 8.19 -4.27 -4.44
C PHE A 157 9.45 -3.43 -4.59
N LEU A 158 9.35 -2.20 -5.11
CA LEU A 158 10.48 -1.29 -5.29
C LEU A 158 10.77 -0.42 -4.05
N TYR A 159 10.10 -0.72 -2.95
CA TYR A 159 10.41 -0.13 -1.66
C TYR A 159 11.55 -0.91 -1.00
N PHE A 160 12.38 -0.19 -0.26
CA PHE A 160 13.36 -0.79 0.62
C PHE A 160 13.50 0.03 1.90
N ASP A 161 13.79 -0.67 2.98
CA ASP A 161 14.08 -0.07 4.27
C ASP A 161 15.61 -0.05 4.48
N ILE A 162 16.12 1.11 4.91
CA ILE A 162 17.49 1.29 5.35
C ILE A 162 17.49 1.38 6.87
N ASP A 163 18.25 0.51 7.52
CA ASP A 163 18.50 0.57 8.95
C ASP A 163 19.50 1.70 9.27
N LEU A 164 19.02 2.67 10.04
CA LEU A 164 19.77 3.83 10.52
C LEU A 164 19.93 3.81 12.05
N SER A 165 19.42 2.77 12.74
CA SER A 165 19.38 2.61 14.22
C SER A 165 20.74 2.51 14.91
N THR A 166 21.82 2.51 14.13
CA THR A 166 23.18 2.49 14.65
C THR A 166 23.50 3.77 15.41
N LYS A 167 24.48 3.71 16.35
CA LYS A 167 25.05 4.86 17.12
C LYS A 167 25.52 6.07 16.27
N VAL A 168 25.43 5.95 14.95
CA VAL A 168 25.81 6.86 13.87
C VAL A 168 25.11 8.20 13.95
N LEU A 169 23.87 8.24 14.43
CA LEU A 169 23.13 9.49 14.48
C LEU A 169 23.52 10.38 15.65
N GLY A 170 24.23 9.89 16.68
CA GLY A 170 24.50 10.67 17.91
C GLY A 170 25.16 12.03 17.69
N GLU A 171 25.95 12.18 16.62
CA GLU A 171 26.59 13.45 16.21
C GLU A 171 26.22 13.90 14.79
N ALA A 172 25.26 13.22 14.13
CA ALA A 172 24.92 13.49 12.74
C ALA A 172 24.26 14.88 12.58
N GLY A 173 24.77 15.65 11.63
CA GLY A 173 24.34 17.02 11.34
C GLY A 173 22.98 17.12 10.63
N PRO A 174 22.71 18.23 9.92
CA PRO A 174 21.48 18.41 9.14
C PRO A 174 21.50 17.67 7.79
N GLU A 175 22.65 17.16 7.36
CA GLU A 175 22.83 16.40 6.13
C GLU A 175 23.55 15.09 6.44
N LEU A 176 23.18 14.01 5.75
CA LEU A 176 23.72 12.67 5.93
C LEU A 176 23.84 11.98 4.57
N SER A 177 24.98 11.38 4.28
CA SER A 177 25.19 10.60 3.05
C SER A 177 25.25 9.10 3.36
N ILE A 178 24.51 8.32 2.60
CA ILE A 178 24.51 6.86 2.62
C ILE A 178 25.20 6.38 1.35
N PHE A 179 26.25 5.58 1.53
CA PHE A 179 27.09 5.05 0.46
C PHE A 179 26.85 3.54 0.36
N PHE A 180 26.31 3.10 -0.78
CA PHE A 180 26.17 1.68 -1.11
C PHE A 180 27.31 1.28 -2.02
N TYR A 181 28.14 0.33 -1.59
CA TYR A 181 29.29 -0.14 -2.36
C TYR A 181 28.91 -1.42 -3.10
N PHE A 182 29.13 -1.46 -4.42
CA PHE A 182 28.74 -2.60 -5.24
C PHE A 182 29.94 -3.34 -5.83
N ASN A 183 29.87 -4.67 -5.92
CA ASN A 183 30.86 -5.51 -6.61
C ASN A 183 30.66 -5.53 -8.13
N LYS A 184 29.67 -4.81 -8.65
CA LYS A 184 29.32 -4.70 -10.06
C LYS A 184 29.32 -3.21 -10.45
N ASN A 185 29.67 -2.91 -11.70
CA ASN A 185 29.47 -1.60 -12.29
C ASN A 185 28.39 -1.69 -13.37
N ASP A 186 27.58 -0.64 -13.50
CA ASP A 186 26.57 -0.52 -14.54
C ASP A 186 26.63 0.89 -15.15
N ALA A 187 27.21 0.98 -16.35
CA ALA A 187 27.44 2.26 -17.03
C ALA A 187 26.14 2.92 -17.55
N ALA A 188 25.04 2.17 -17.67
CA ALA A 188 23.75 2.75 -18.00
C ALA A 188 23.15 3.42 -16.77
N LEU A 189 23.13 2.72 -15.62
CA LEU A 189 22.69 3.30 -14.35
C LEU A 189 23.58 4.47 -13.91
N GLU A 190 24.90 4.38 -14.09
CA GLU A 190 25.83 5.46 -13.75
C GLU A 190 25.48 6.80 -14.41
N ARG A 191 24.90 6.76 -15.62
CA ARG A 191 24.45 7.95 -16.36
C ARG A 191 23.03 8.37 -16.04
N ALA A 192 22.19 7.44 -15.58
CA ALA A 192 20.75 7.65 -15.41
C ALA A 192 20.35 8.00 -13.96
N VAL A 193 21.05 7.45 -12.96
CA VAL A 193 20.69 7.62 -11.55
C VAL A 193 20.81 9.08 -11.14
N THR A 194 19.72 9.61 -10.62
CA THR A 194 19.59 10.95 -10.06
C THR A 194 18.78 10.88 -8.77
N LYS A 195 18.73 11.99 -8.01
CA LYS A 195 17.90 12.06 -6.80
C LYS A 195 16.42 11.73 -7.03
N ASP A 196 15.90 11.99 -8.23
CA ASP A 196 14.49 11.80 -8.55
C ASP A 196 14.07 10.33 -8.59
N PHE A 197 15.06 9.42 -8.58
CA PHE A 197 14.86 7.98 -8.47
C PHE A 197 14.46 7.53 -7.07
N PHE A 198 14.64 8.38 -6.06
CA PHE A 198 14.42 8.03 -4.67
C PHE A 198 13.34 8.92 -4.08
N ALA A 199 12.21 8.32 -3.71
CA ALA A 199 11.12 9.01 -3.04
C ALA A 199 11.02 8.56 -1.58
N LEU A 200 10.85 9.54 -0.68
CA LEU A 200 10.57 9.33 0.74
C LEU A 200 9.10 9.67 1.01
N GLY A 201 8.55 9.15 2.11
CA GLY A 201 7.23 9.55 2.59
C GLY A 201 6.05 9.14 1.68
N CYS A 202 6.25 8.19 0.77
CA CYS A 202 5.20 7.70 -0.13
C CYS A 202 4.67 6.31 0.27
N THR A 203 3.46 5.98 -0.18
CA THR A 203 2.79 4.70 0.07
C THR A 203 1.93 4.32 -1.13
N PRO A 204 1.86 3.03 -1.49
CA PRO A 204 0.91 2.60 -2.50
C PRO A 204 -0.52 2.83 -2.02
N ILE A 205 -1.38 3.21 -2.95
CA ILE A 205 -2.80 3.40 -2.73
C ILE A 205 -3.60 2.43 -3.60
N VAL A 206 -4.80 2.07 -3.15
CA VAL A 206 -5.69 1.15 -3.87
C VAL A 206 -7.11 1.69 -3.91
N ASN A 207 -7.77 1.56 -5.07
CA ASN A 207 -9.19 1.90 -5.24
C ASN A 207 -10.09 0.82 -4.63
N LEU A 208 -10.04 0.70 -3.31
CA LEU A 208 -10.89 -0.17 -2.52
C LEU A 208 -11.23 0.55 -1.23
N PHE A 209 -12.51 0.64 -0.87
CA PHE A 209 -12.93 1.39 0.33
C PHE A 209 -14.17 0.76 0.95
N PRO A 210 -14.34 0.85 2.28
CA PRO A 210 -15.53 0.36 2.95
C PRO A 210 -16.73 1.26 2.60
N GLN A 211 -17.84 0.65 2.26
CA GLN A 211 -19.10 1.34 2.02
C GLN A 211 -20.27 0.54 2.56
N ARG A 212 -21.19 1.23 3.24
CA ARG A 212 -22.50 0.69 3.58
C ARG A 212 -23.33 0.62 2.32
N CYS A 213 -23.85 -0.56 2.02
CA CYS A 213 -24.69 -0.80 0.86
C CYS A 213 -26.16 -0.51 1.18
N GLU A 214 -26.98 -0.47 0.13
CA GLU A 214 -28.43 -0.35 0.23
C GLU A 214 -29.03 -1.52 1.04
N PRO A 215 -29.99 -1.25 1.94
CA PRO A 215 -30.64 -2.29 2.71
C PRO A 215 -31.48 -3.19 1.80
N ILE A 216 -31.43 -4.50 2.07
CA ILE A 216 -32.15 -5.51 1.30
C ILE A 216 -33.36 -5.98 2.11
N LEU A 217 -34.56 -5.76 1.60
CA LEU A 217 -35.75 -6.43 2.13
C LEU A 217 -35.79 -7.86 1.59
N VAL A 218 -35.76 -8.85 2.49
CA VAL A 218 -35.66 -10.26 2.11
C VAL A 218 -37.03 -10.84 1.79
N ALA A 219 -37.29 -10.98 0.49
CA ALA A 219 -38.48 -11.63 -0.04
C ALA A 219 -38.29 -13.15 -0.12
N HIS A 220 -39.23 -13.92 0.46
CA HIS A 220 -39.17 -15.39 0.52
C HIS A 220 -39.38 -16.08 -0.83
N ASN A 221 -39.86 -15.36 -1.84
CA ASN A 221 -40.03 -15.86 -3.19
C ASN A 221 -38.77 -15.69 -4.06
N ARG A 222 -37.67 -15.15 -3.50
CA ARG A 222 -36.39 -15.00 -4.19
C ARG A 222 -35.31 -15.76 -3.44
N LEU A 223 -34.52 -16.51 -4.20
CA LEU A 223 -33.40 -17.27 -3.64
C LEU A 223 -32.19 -16.38 -3.35
N GLU A 224 -32.07 -15.29 -4.10
CA GLU A 224 -30.90 -14.43 -4.07
C GLU A 224 -31.30 -12.95 -4.24
N HIS A 225 -30.51 -12.07 -3.63
CA HIS A 225 -30.75 -10.63 -3.61
C HIS A 225 -29.49 -9.89 -4.06
N ARG A 226 -29.63 -9.02 -5.06
CA ARG A 226 -28.51 -8.19 -5.53
C ARG A 226 -28.11 -7.20 -4.44
N ILE A 227 -26.80 -7.08 -4.20
CA ILE A 227 -26.23 -6.07 -3.31
C ILE A 227 -25.91 -4.83 -4.13
N LEU A 228 -26.46 -3.68 -3.75
CA LEU A 228 -26.21 -2.40 -4.39
C LEU A 228 -25.40 -1.50 -3.45
N PRO A 229 -24.20 -1.04 -3.84
CA PRO A 229 -23.44 -0.09 -3.02
C PRO A 229 -24.19 1.23 -2.77
N ASP A 230 -24.76 1.82 -3.83
CA ASP A 230 -25.58 3.04 -3.81
C ASP A 230 -26.54 2.96 -5.00
N ALA A 231 -27.86 2.90 -4.74
CA ALA A 231 -28.85 2.72 -5.81
C ALA A 231 -28.89 3.91 -6.79
N ARG A 232 -28.41 5.09 -6.36
CA ARG A 232 -28.42 6.31 -7.17
C ARG A 232 -27.22 6.39 -8.11
N ARG A 233 -26.18 5.59 -7.86
CA ARG A 233 -24.91 5.60 -8.61
C ARG A 233 -24.50 4.18 -9.04
N PRO A 234 -25.35 3.43 -9.76
CA PRO A 234 -25.09 2.04 -10.11
C PRO A 234 -23.91 1.87 -11.07
N GLU A 235 -23.62 2.88 -11.90
CA GLU A 235 -22.50 2.86 -12.86
C GLU A 235 -21.16 3.25 -12.22
N ALA A 236 -21.18 3.88 -11.04
CA ALA A 236 -19.98 4.41 -10.41
C ALA A 236 -19.31 3.40 -9.47
N LEU A 237 -20.06 2.44 -8.93
CA LEU A 237 -19.60 1.58 -7.84
C LEU A 237 -19.84 0.09 -8.13
N GLU A 238 -18.88 -0.72 -7.69
CA GLU A 238 -18.95 -2.18 -7.74
C GLU A 238 -18.50 -2.81 -6.42
N VAL A 239 -19.19 -3.87 -6.00
CA VAL A 239 -18.86 -4.63 -4.78
C VAL A 239 -17.66 -5.53 -5.06
N HIS A 240 -16.58 -5.36 -4.28
CA HIS A 240 -15.44 -6.28 -4.26
C HIS A 240 -15.70 -7.48 -3.33
N SER A 241 -16.01 -7.23 -2.06
CA SER A 241 -16.22 -8.28 -1.06
C SER A 241 -17.03 -7.78 0.11
N LEU A 242 -17.85 -8.64 0.71
CA LEU A 242 -18.59 -8.31 1.93
C LEU A 242 -17.67 -8.29 3.15
N LEU A 243 -17.82 -7.28 3.99
CA LEU A 243 -17.15 -7.16 5.28
C LEU A 243 -18.07 -7.62 6.41
N THR A 244 -19.31 -7.12 6.44
CA THR A 244 -20.30 -7.46 7.45
C THR A 244 -21.68 -7.63 6.83
N VAL A 245 -22.45 -8.56 7.38
CA VAL A 245 -23.85 -8.81 7.03
C VAL A 245 -24.60 -8.91 8.34
N ALA A 246 -25.67 -8.13 8.50
CA ALA A 246 -26.52 -8.18 9.67
C ALA A 246 -27.99 -8.13 9.25
N ALA A 247 -28.79 -9.00 9.86
CA ALA A 247 -30.23 -9.03 9.68
C ALA A 247 -30.92 -8.32 10.84
N THR A 248 -32.01 -7.63 10.53
CA THR A 248 -32.91 -6.99 11.48
C THR A 248 -34.31 -7.56 11.25
N ASP A 249 -34.91 -8.10 12.31
CA ASP A 249 -36.28 -8.60 12.28
C ASP A 249 -37.32 -7.47 12.44
N ALA A 250 -38.61 -7.80 12.31
CA ALA A 250 -39.71 -6.86 12.45
C ALA A 250 -39.82 -6.22 13.85
N ALA A 251 -39.30 -6.89 14.88
CA ALA A 251 -39.26 -6.38 16.25
C ALA A 251 -38.03 -5.48 16.51
N GLY A 252 -37.18 -5.27 15.51
CA GLY A 252 -35.95 -4.48 15.61
C GLY A 252 -34.75 -5.26 16.16
N GLY A 253 -34.89 -6.56 16.39
CA GLY A 253 -33.80 -7.44 16.80
C GLY A 253 -32.73 -7.55 15.71
N ARG A 254 -31.52 -7.05 15.99
CA ARG A 254 -30.40 -7.09 15.06
C ARG A 254 -29.42 -8.20 15.42
N ARG A 255 -29.09 -9.06 14.45
CA ARG A 255 -28.07 -10.11 14.61
C ARG A 255 -27.17 -10.19 13.38
N THR A 256 -25.91 -10.53 13.61
CA THR A 256 -24.96 -10.82 12.53
C THR A 256 -25.41 -12.05 11.76
N VAL A 257 -25.16 -12.08 10.44
CA VAL A 257 -25.28 -13.26 9.60
C VAL A 257 -23.85 -13.68 9.24
N SER A 258 -23.52 -14.94 9.48
CA SER A 258 -22.14 -15.45 9.34
C SER A 258 -21.88 -15.96 7.92
N PRO A 259 -20.67 -15.84 7.37
CA PRO A 259 -20.37 -16.45 6.07
C PRO A 259 -20.51 -17.97 6.14
N PHE A 260 -21.03 -18.60 5.09
CA PHE A 260 -21.29 -20.04 5.03
C PHE A 260 -20.04 -20.90 5.32
N HIS A 261 -18.87 -20.46 4.87
CA HIS A 261 -17.61 -21.18 5.10
C HIS A 261 -17.05 -21.03 6.52
N ALA A 262 -17.61 -20.14 7.36
CA ALA A 262 -17.26 -20.07 8.78
C ALA A 262 -18.05 -21.08 9.64
N ARG A 263 -18.91 -21.90 9.02
CA ARG A 263 -19.68 -22.95 9.71
C ARG A 263 -18.75 -23.95 10.39
N ARG A 264 -18.97 -24.14 11.70
CA ARG A 264 -18.29 -25.17 12.50
C ARG A 264 -19.31 -26.20 12.97
N PRO A 265 -19.07 -27.52 12.77
CA PRO A 265 -19.95 -28.55 13.30
C PRO A 265 -20.10 -28.42 14.83
N GLY A 266 -21.34 -28.46 15.33
CA GLY A 266 -21.63 -28.46 16.77
C GLY A 266 -21.56 -27.11 17.48
N ALA A 267 -21.34 -26.00 16.77
CA ALA A 267 -21.38 -24.66 17.36
C ALA A 267 -22.84 -24.15 17.42
N GLU A 268 -23.44 -24.15 18.62
CA GLU A 268 -24.63 -23.33 18.87
C GLU A 268 -24.27 -21.86 18.60
N SER A 269 -25.01 -21.24 17.69
CA SER A 269 -24.60 -19.96 17.15
C SER A 269 -25.64 -18.87 17.42
N ALA A 270 -25.20 -17.78 18.07
CA ALA A 270 -26.00 -16.59 18.35
C ALA A 270 -26.26 -15.70 17.12
N HIS A 271 -25.89 -16.15 15.92
CA HIS A 271 -26.10 -15.42 14.65
C HIS A 271 -27.47 -15.71 14.05
N ALA A 272 -27.94 -14.84 13.14
CA ALA A 272 -29.24 -14.97 12.49
C ALA A 272 -29.29 -16.08 11.43
N GLY A 273 -28.14 -16.54 10.93
CA GLY A 273 -28.01 -17.63 9.97
C GLY A 273 -26.69 -17.52 9.21
N TYR A 274 -26.61 -18.18 8.06
CA TYR A 274 -25.45 -18.12 7.18
C TYR A 274 -25.76 -17.44 5.84
N TRP A 275 -24.76 -16.82 5.24
CA TRP A 275 -24.85 -16.24 3.91
C TRP A 275 -23.79 -16.77 2.95
N ALA A 276 -24.13 -16.80 1.67
CA ALA A 276 -23.20 -17.04 0.57
C ALA A 276 -23.38 -15.98 -0.52
N THR A 277 -22.35 -15.79 -1.34
CA THR A 277 -22.39 -14.83 -2.44
C THR A 277 -22.17 -15.50 -3.78
N ALA A 278 -22.92 -15.08 -4.79
CA ALA A 278 -22.68 -15.40 -6.19
C ALA A 278 -22.30 -14.14 -6.94
N ARG A 279 -21.21 -14.18 -7.72
CA ARG A 279 -20.80 -13.09 -8.61
C ARG A 279 -21.20 -13.42 -10.03
N ARG A 280 -21.88 -12.50 -10.72
CA ARG A 280 -22.30 -12.65 -12.12
C ARG A 280 -21.90 -11.43 -12.94
N PRO A 281 -21.67 -11.54 -14.25
CA PRO A 281 -21.51 -10.37 -15.12
C PRO A 281 -22.67 -9.40 -14.95
N SER A 282 -22.37 -8.10 -15.00
CA SER A 282 -23.42 -7.07 -15.06
C SER A 282 -24.26 -7.25 -16.33
N GLU A 283 -25.57 -7.01 -16.23
CA GLU A 283 -26.48 -7.06 -17.38
C GLU A 283 -26.66 -5.66 -18.02
N GLY A 284 -26.97 -5.63 -19.31
CA GLY A 284 -27.28 -4.40 -20.04
C GLY A 284 -26.05 -3.60 -20.44
N ARG A 285 -26.03 -2.30 -20.14
CA ARG A 285 -24.94 -1.37 -20.51
C ARG A 285 -23.83 -1.26 -19.45
N LEU A 286 -24.03 -1.87 -18.28
CA LEU A 286 -23.06 -1.85 -17.19
C LEU A 286 -21.93 -2.85 -17.49
N SER A 287 -20.67 -2.40 -17.42
CA SER A 287 -19.49 -3.27 -17.40
C SER A 287 -19.29 -3.91 -16.02
N GLY A 288 -18.33 -4.83 -15.88
CA GLY A 288 -17.95 -5.42 -14.60
C GLY A 288 -18.91 -6.53 -14.12
N THR A 289 -19.03 -6.66 -12.79
CA THR A 289 -19.81 -7.74 -12.18
C THR A 289 -20.69 -7.27 -11.03
N GLU A 290 -21.70 -8.09 -10.73
CA GLU A 290 -22.67 -7.86 -9.67
C GLU A 290 -22.60 -9.00 -8.65
N VAL A 291 -22.84 -8.67 -7.39
CA VAL A 291 -22.82 -9.64 -6.29
C VAL A 291 -24.23 -9.84 -5.75
N TYR A 292 -24.62 -11.11 -5.67
CA TYR A 292 -25.90 -11.56 -5.15
C TYR A 292 -25.69 -12.29 -3.83
N LEU A 293 -26.56 -12.02 -2.86
CA LEU A 293 -26.54 -12.59 -1.52
C LEU A 293 -27.65 -13.64 -1.38
N SER A 294 -27.31 -14.82 -0.87
CA SER A 294 -28.26 -15.86 -0.50
C SER A 294 -28.10 -16.21 0.98
N PHE A 295 -29.16 -16.76 1.57
CA PHE A 295 -29.22 -17.10 2.99
C PHE A 295 -29.56 -18.58 3.18
N SER A 296 -29.01 -19.18 4.22
CA SER A 296 -29.27 -20.57 4.61
C SER A 296 -29.31 -20.71 6.13
N GLU A 297 -30.09 -21.67 6.62
CA GLU A 297 -30.20 -22.00 8.05
C GLU A 297 -30.55 -20.75 8.90
N LEU A 298 -31.49 -19.92 8.41
CA LEU A 298 -31.96 -18.74 9.13
C LEU A 298 -32.66 -19.16 10.43
N ASN A 299 -32.38 -18.44 11.51
CA ASN A 299 -33.08 -18.59 12.77
C ASN A 299 -34.57 -18.26 12.56
N PRO A 300 -35.52 -18.99 13.16
CA PRO A 300 -36.97 -18.75 12.99
C PRO A 300 -37.44 -17.32 13.30
N SER A 301 -36.74 -16.58 14.17
CA SER A 301 -37.03 -15.15 14.41
C SER A 301 -36.76 -14.26 13.19
N PHE A 302 -35.91 -14.72 12.28
CA PHE A 302 -35.47 -14.07 11.06
C PHE A 302 -36.07 -14.69 9.79
N THR A 303 -37.19 -15.40 9.90
CA THR A 303 -37.96 -15.94 8.75
C THR A 303 -39.26 -15.15 8.49
N SER A 304 -39.38 -13.93 9.03
CA SER A 304 -40.52 -13.06 8.75
C SER A 304 -40.35 -12.35 7.41
N THR A 305 -41.47 -12.04 6.74
CA THR A 305 -41.49 -11.36 5.43
C THR A 305 -40.88 -9.96 5.46
N ASP A 306 -40.67 -9.41 6.66
CA ASP A 306 -40.17 -8.04 6.90
C ASP A 306 -38.70 -8.02 7.36
N MET A 307 -37.94 -9.10 7.17
CA MET A 307 -36.51 -9.10 7.50
C MET A 307 -35.73 -8.14 6.58
N VAL A 308 -35.00 -7.21 7.18
CA VAL A 308 -34.11 -6.29 6.47
C VAL A 308 -32.66 -6.68 6.72
N VAL A 309 -31.90 -6.82 5.64
CA VAL A 309 -30.47 -7.11 5.70
C VAL A 309 -29.67 -5.86 5.37
N SER A 310 -28.74 -5.54 6.26
CA SER A 310 -27.77 -4.46 6.10
C SER A 310 -26.39 -5.05 5.85
N THR A 311 -25.70 -4.55 4.83
CA THR A 311 -24.36 -5.01 4.48
C THR A 311 -23.38 -3.85 4.44
N THR A 312 -22.15 -4.13 4.87
CA THR A 312 -20.99 -3.28 4.59
C THR A 312 -20.05 -4.08 3.72
N ALA A 313 -19.56 -3.48 2.65
CA ALA A 313 -18.68 -4.13 1.68
C ALA A 313 -17.46 -3.27 1.40
N LEU A 314 -16.38 -3.90 0.95
CA LEU A 314 -15.37 -3.20 0.16
C LEU A 314 -15.94 -2.98 -1.23
N CYS A 315 -15.89 -1.74 -1.70
CA CYS A 315 -16.31 -1.33 -3.03
C CYS A 315 -15.13 -0.69 -3.78
N LEU A 316 -15.26 -0.64 -5.10
CA LEU A 316 -14.36 0.08 -6.01
C LEU A 316 -15.17 0.94 -6.99
N ASN A 317 -14.51 1.89 -7.64
CA ASN A 317 -15.11 2.84 -8.57
C ASN A 317 -15.20 2.32 -10.02
N ARG A 318 -15.51 1.03 -10.23
CA ARG A 318 -15.53 0.38 -11.56
C ARG A 318 -14.36 0.83 -12.45
N ASP A 319 -14.67 1.29 -13.67
CA ASP A 319 -13.70 1.74 -14.67
C ASP A 319 -13.30 3.21 -14.50
N LEU A 320 -13.91 3.97 -13.58
CA LEU A 320 -13.65 5.41 -13.40
C LEU A 320 -12.18 5.74 -13.09
N PRO A 321 -11.43 4.98 -12.28
CA PRO A 321 -10.02 5.25 -12.02
C PRO A 321 -9.16 5.26 -13.29
N SER A 322 -9.54 4.48 -14.32
CA SER A 322 -8.81 4.45 -15.60
C SER A 322 -8.98 5.72 -16.43
N LYS A 323 -9.99 6.53 -16.12
CA LYS A 323 -10.32 7.79 -16.78
C LYS A 323 -9.74 9.01 -16.08
N LEU A 324 -9.13 8.83 -14.90
CA LEU A 324 -8.52 9.94 -14.16
C LEU A 324 -7.42 10.60 -15.02
N PRO A 325 -7.33 11.93 -15.01
CA PRO A 325 -6.27 12.63 -15.72
C PRO A 325 -4.91 12.23 -15.13
N TYR A 326 -3.91 12.12 -16.00
CA TYR A 326 -2.55 11.77 -15.62
C TYR A 326 -1.56 12.83 -16.10
N GLY A 327 -0.55 13.11 -15.27
CA GLY A 327 0.53 14.05 -15.60
C GLY A 327 0.28 15.48 -15.11
N GLY A 328 1.34 16.27 -15.00
CA GLY A 328 1.24 17.68 -14.58
C GLY A 328 0.74 17.90 -13.15
N GLY A 329 0.88 16.91 -12.26
CA GLY A 329 0.33 16.95 -10.89
C GLY A 329 -1.05 16.29 -10.74
N HIS A 330 -1.57 15.69 -11.83
CA HIS A 330 -2.80 14.90 -11.80
C HIS A 330 -2.52 13.39 -11.71
N PRO A 331 -3.43 12.62 -11.07
CA PRO A 331 -4.66 13.08 -10.44
C PRO A 331 -4.43 13.75 -9.08
N ILE A 332 -5.21 14.80 -8.78
CA ILE A 332 -5.16 15.42 -7.46
C ILE A 332 -5.89 14.53 -6.46
N LEU A 333 -5.22 14.17 -5.37
CA LEU A 333 -5.75 13.34 -4.29
C LEU A 333 -5.82 14.14 -2.99
N THR A 334 -6.97 14.10 -2.33
CA THR A 334 -7.22 14.83 -1.08
C THR A 334 -7.58 13.86 0.04
N PRO A 335 -6.89 13.87 1.20
CA PRO A 335 -7.31 13.09 2.35
C PRO A 335 -8.71 13.47 2.83
N ILE A 336 -9.57 12.47 3.04
CA ILE A 336 -10.95 12.70 3.50
C ILE A 336 -10.96 13.21 4.95
N GLN A 337 -9.99 12.75 5.74
CA GLN A 337 -9.72 13.27 7.08
C GLN A 337 -8.42 14.06 7.05
N SER A 338 -8.47 15.32 7.48
CA SER A 338 -7.30 16.18 7.53
C SER A 338 -6.26 15.61 8.51
N ALA A 339 -5.09 15.24 8.00
CA ALA A 339 -3.91 15.00 8.80
C ALA A 339 -2.97 16.20 8.65
N ALA A 340 -2.74 16.96 9.73
CA ALA A 340 -1.94 18.18 9.73
C ALA A 340 -0.49 18.01 9.22
N ALA A 341 0.00 16.77 9.13
CA ALA A 341 1.33 16.45 8.64
C ALA A 341 1.43 16.24 7.12
N ILE A 342 0.29 16.19 6.40
CA ILE A 342 0.27 16.03 4.94
C ILE A 342 0.30 17.42 4.31
N GLY A 343 1.45 17.80 3.75
CA GLY A 343 1.60 19.07 3.04
C GLY A 343 0.99 19.05 1.64
N GLU A 344 1.20 17.97 0.90
CA GLU A 344 0.70 17.75 -0.47
C GLU A 344 0.66 16.23 -0.76
N VAL A 345 -0.28 15.78 -1.59
CA VAL A 345 -0.31 14.41 -2.13
C VAL A 345 0.05 14.51 -3.60
N VAL A 346 1.17 13.88 -3.98
CA VAL A 346 1.80 13.97 -5.33
C VAL A 346 1.83 12.61 -6.00
#